data_AF-A0A8C7XN86-F1
#
_entry.id   AF-A0A8C7XN86-F1
#
_cell.length_a   1.000
_cell.length_b   1.000
_cell.length_c   1.000
_cell.angle_alpha   90.00
_cell.angle_beta   90.00
_cell.angle_gamma   90.00
#
_symmetry.space_group_name_H-M   'P 1'
#
loop_
_entity.id
_entity.type
_entity.pdbx_description
1 polymer ?
#
loop_
_entity_poly.entity_id
_entity_poly.type
_entity_poly.pdbx_seq_one_letter_code
_entity_poly.pdbx_strand_id
1 'polypeptide(L)'
;MHPTNPGNLVYWASSFPRQPARVLVVEALPPAWADTCAVICDAMDNFLSLACNVDGPCRIPLLSLYAISRQQECLLPFVKVRGNLARLLSCVDELRSIPGEGCIRGVSRAGELLQQAVLDSLQQFKQYSRHTGAGSQAWSNLSVEVRWHGLDWNVTSRFGFFWC
;
A
#
# COMPACT_ATOMS: atom_id res chain seq x y z
N MET A 1 -21.43 -53.47 -5.33
CA MET A 1 -20.66 -52.38 -5.97
C MET A 1 -21.06 -51.08 -5.30
N HIS A 2 -20.15 -50.52 -4.51
CA HIS A 2 -20.33 -49.28 -3.76
C HIS A 2 -19.66 -48.15 -4.54
N PRO A 3 -20.31 -47.03 -4.87
CA PRO A 3 -19.61 -45.85 -5.31
C PRO A 3 -19.15 -45.07 -4.08
N THR A 4 -17.86 -45.12 -3.82
CA THR A 4 -17.13 -44.23 -2.90
C THR A 4 -17.17 -42.81 -3.47
N ASN A 5 -17.87 -41.91 -2.78
CA ASN A 5 -17.91 -40.48 -3.10
C ASN A 5 -16.59 -39.83 -2.63
N PRO A 6 -15.79 -39.22 -3.51
CA PRO A 6 -14.55 -38.59 -3.10
C PRO A 6 -14.83 -37.33 -2.29
N GLY A 7 -14.34 -37.33 -1.05
CA GLY A 7 -13.96 -36.19 -0.24
C GLY A 7 -14.64 -34.87 -0.56
N ASN A 8 -15.68 -34.56 0.21
CA ASN A 8 -16.16 -33.20 0.41
C ASN A 8 -14.99 -32.39 1.00
N LEU A 9 -14.19 -31.76 0.13
CA LEU A 9 -13.11 -30.86 0.52
C LEU A 9 -13.79 -29.65 1.13
N VAL A 10 -14.02 -29.71 2.43
CA VAL A 10 -14.47 -28.60 3.25
C VAL A 10 -13.40 -27.52 3.11
N TYR A 11 -13.64 -26.60 2.18
CA TYR A 11 -12.87 -25.38 2.08
C TYR A 11 -13.11 -24.66 3.41
N TRP A 12 -12.16 -24.79 4.33
CA TRP A 12 -12.10 -23.93 5.50
C TRP A 12 -12.03 -22.51 4.95
N ALA A 13 -13.18 -21.86 4.86
CA ALA A 13 -13.28 -20.43 4.66
C ALA A 13 -12.64 -19.83 5.91
N SER A 14 -11.34 -19.64 5.84
CA SER A 14 -10.53 -19.11 6.92
C SER A 14 -11.21 -17.82 7.39
N SER A 15 -11.63 -17.79 8.64
CA SER A 15 -12.34 -16.69 9.32
C SER A 15 -11.45 -15.45 9.53
N PHE A 16 -10.59 -15.14 8.57
CA PHE A 16 -9.83 -13.91 8.61
C PHE A 16 -10.76 -12.75 8.25
N PRO A 17 -10.85 -11.71 9.10
CA PRO A 17 -11.51 -10.48 8.73
C PRO A 17 -10.95 -10.01 7.39
N ARG A 18 -11.85 -9.62 6.47
CA ARG A 18 -11.46 -9.08 5.17
C ARG A 18 -10.47 -7.95 5.39
N GLN A 19 -9.27 -8.13 4.85
CA GLN A 19 -8.20 -7.18 5.04
C GLN A 19 -8.47 -5.95 4.16
N PRO A 20 -8.31 -4.73 4.71
CA PRO A 20 -8.58 -3.50 3.98
C PRO A 20 -7.63 -3.33 2.79
N ALA A 21 -8.06 -2.54 1.81
CA ALA A 21 -7.13 -1.98 0.84
C ALA A 21 -6.26 -0.94 1.56
N ARG A 22 -4.97 -0.91 1.25
CA ARG A 22 -4.02 0.01 1.90
C ARG A 22 -3.51 1.03 0.90
N VAL A 23 -3.45 2.28 1.33
CA VAL A 23 -2.83 3.38 0.59
C VAL A 23 -1.65 3.88 1.39
N LEU A 24 -0.46 3.78 0.82
CA LEU A 24 0.75 4.34 1.41
C LEU A 24 1.05 5.68 0.76
N VAL A 25 1.16 6.73 1.57
CA VAL A 25 1.57 8.06 1.11
C VAL A 25 2.90 8.39 1.76
N VAL A 26 3.95 8.50 0.93
CA VAL A 26 5.32 8.80 1.37
C VAL A 26 5.58 10.29 1.17
N GLU A 27 5.96 11.00 2.23
CA GLU A 27 6.46 12.36 2.12
C GLU A 27 7.95 12.33 1.73
N ALA A 28 8.22 12.63 0.48
CA ALA A 28 9.56 12.70 -0.11
C ALA A 28 10.01 14.16 -0.27
N LEU A 29 9.95 14.93 0.82
CA LEU A 29 10.35 16.33 0.87
C LEU A 29 11.81 16.50 1.35
N PRO A 30 12.62 17.34 0.68
CA PRO A 30 13.94 17.73 1.17
C PRO A 30 13.89 18.50 2.51
N PRO A 31 14.96 18.45 3.32
CA PRO A 31 16.19 17.69 3.10
C PRO A 31 16.10 16.22 3.55
N ALA A 32 15.17 15.89 4.43
CA ALA A 32 15.20 14.62 5.14
C ALA A 32 14.86 13.40 4.27
N TRP A 33 14.23 13.60 3.10
CA TRP A 33 14.13 12.55 2.09
C TRP A 33 15.51 12.04 1.64
N ALA A 34 16.51 12.92 1.47
CA ALA A 34 17.87 12.52 1.07
C ALA A 34 18.50 11.53 2.07
N ASP A 35 18.26 11.75 3.36
CA ASP A 35 18.80 10.90 4.44
C ASP A 35 18.02 9.59 4.63
N THR A 36 16.72 9.58 4.30
CA THR A 36 15.81 8.46 4.63
C THR A 36 15.39 7.62 3.44
N CYS A 37 15.55 8.11 2.21
CA CYS A 37 15.11 7.46 0.98
C CYS A 37 15.63 6.02 0.86
N ALA A 38 16.93 5.81 1.04
CA ALA A 38 17.54 4.48 0.94
C ALA A 38 16.94 3.50 1.96
N VAL A 39 16.83 3.92 3.22
CA VAL A 39 16.29 3.09 4.31
C VAL A 39 14.83 2.74 4.06
N ILE A 40 14.02 3.70 3.60
CA ILE A 40 12.60 3.50 3.29
C ILE A 40 12.44 2.54 2.11
N CYS A 41 13.18 2.76 1.02
CA CYS A 41 13.11 1.91 -0.16
C CYS A 41 13.56 0.48 0.13
N ASP A 42 14.65 0.29 0.87
CA ASP A 42 15.13 -1.05 1.24
C ASP A 42 14.15 -1.77 2.18
N ALA A 43 13.56 -1.06 3.14
CA ALA A 43 12.52 -1.63 4.01
C ALA A 43 11.29 -2.03 3.20
N MET A 44 10.90 -1.23 2.21
CA MET A 44 9.79 -1.51 1.31
C MET A 44 10.06 -2.71 0.40
N ASP A 45 11.23 -2.80 -0.23
CA ASP A 45 11.61 -3.93 -1.08
C ASP A 45 11.55 -5.26 -0.31
N ASN A 46 12.12 -5.27 0.90
CA ASN A 46 12.08 -6.44 1.78
C ASN A 46 10.64 -6.78 2.20
N PHE A 47 9.86 -5.77 2.61
CA PHE A 47 8.48 -5.96 3.01
C PHE A 47 7.63 -6.52 1.87
N LEU A 48 7.72 -5.97 0.66
CA LEU A 48 6.93 -6.37 -0.50
C LEU A 48 7.33 -7.77 -0.96
N SER A 49 8.63 -8.09 -0.95
CA SER A 49 9.13 -9.44 -1.24
C SER A 49 8.57 -10.48 -0.27
N LEU A 50 8.52 -10.17 1.03
CA LEU A 50 7.89 -11.04 2.03
C LEU A 50 6.37 -11.13 1.82
N ALA A 51 5.68 -9.99 1.69
CA ALA A 51 4.22 -9.94 1.56
C ALA A 51 3.69 -10.67 0.30
N CYS A 52 4.50 -10.72 -0.77
CA CYS A 52 4.17 -11.45 -1.99
C CYS A 52 4.34 -12.96 -1.87
N ASN A 53 5.34 -13.43 -1.10
CA ASN A 53 5.78 -14.83 -1.10
C ASN A 53 5.39 -15.62 0.15
N VAL A 54 4.93 -14.96 1.23
CA VAL A 54 4.48 -15.65 2.43
C VAL A 54 3.15 -16.37 2.16
N ASP A 55 3.10 -17.67 2.50
CA ASP A 55 1.92 -18.51 2.42
C ASP A 55 0.80 -18.08 3.39
N GLY A 56 -0.44 -18.50 3.12
CA GLY A 56 -1.61 -18.19 3.95
C GLY A 56 -2.47 -17.04 3.40
N PRO A 57 -3.33 -16.37 4.18
CA PRO A 57 -4.08 -15.21 3.73
C PRO A 57 -3.28 -13.91 3.83
N CYS A 58 -3.20 -13.15 2.72
CA CYS A 58 -2.45 -11.91 2.65
C CYS A 58 -3.07 -10.83 3.55
N ARG A 59 -2.26 -10.20 4.42
CA ARG A 59 -2.67 -9.07 5.31
C ARG A 59 -2.82 -7.74 4.58
N ILE A 60 -2.33 -7.68 3.34
CA ILE A 60 -2.45 -6.53 2.45
C ILE A 60 -2.87 -7.04 1.08
N PRO A 61 -4.14 -7.39 0.89
CA PRO A 61 -4.59 -7.98 -0.36
C PRO A 61 -4.46 -6.99 -1.53
N LEU A 62 -4.55 -5.69 -1.25
CA LEU A 62 -4.54 -4.61 -2.22
C LEU A 62 -3.74 -3.42 -1.69
N LEU A 63 -2.84 -2.89 -2.52
CA LEU A 63 -1.97 -1.76 -2.20
C LEU A 63 -2.01 -0.70 -3.31
N SER A 64 -2.00 0.57 -2.91
CA SER A 64 -1.68 1.71 -3.76
C SER A 64 -0.63 2.58 -3.08
N LEU A 65 0.23 3.23 -3.87
CA LEU A 65 1.35 4.03 -3.39
C LEU A 65 1.38 5.39 -4.06
N TYR A 66 1.52 6.41 -3.21
CA TYR A 66 1.65 7.80 -3.57
C TYR A 66 2.91 8.38 -2.96
N ALA A 67 3.54 9.30 -3.68
CA ALA A 67 4.64 10.11 -3.17
C ALA A 67 4.26 11.59 -3.21
N ILE A 68 4.66 12.33 -2.18
CA ILE A 68 4.50 13.78 -2.09
C ILE A 68 5.90 14.38 -2.11
N SER A 69 6.24 15.06 -3.20
CA SER A 69 7.48 15.82 -3.33
C SER A 69 7.14 17.27 -3.69
N ARG A 70 7.48 17.74 -4.89
CA ARG A 70 7.02 19.03 -5.43
C ARG A 70 5.53 19.02 -5.77
N GLN A 71 5.01 17.84 -6.08
CA GLN A 71 3.62 17.54 -6.38
C GLN A 71 3.25 16.18 -5.79
N GLN A 72 1.97 15.85 -5.80
CA GLN A 72 1.49 14.50 -5.49
C GLN A 72 1.63 13.63 -6.75
N GLU A 73 2.26 12.46 -6.61
CA GLU A 73 2.49 11.51 -7.69
C GLU A 73 1.93 10.15 -7.31
N CYS A 74 1.17 9.52 -8.20
CA CYS A 74 0.66 8.17 -8.02
C CYS A 74 1.66 7.20 -8.67
N LEU A 75 2.54 6.61 -7.85
CA LEU A 75 3.55 5.67 -8.33
C LEU A 75 2.94 4.29 -8.59
N LEU A 76 1.89 3.94 -7.84
CA LEU A 76 1.22 2.66 -7.98
C LEU A 76 -0.29 2.81 -7.74
N PRO A 77 -1.15 2.66 -8.78
CA PRO A 77 -2.58 2.54 -8.56
C PRO A 77 -2.90 1.22 -7.85
N PHE A 78 -4.13 1.02 -7.37
CA PHE A 78 -4.47 -0.21 -6.67
C PHE A 78 -4.15 -1.49 -7.45
N VAL A 79 -3.28 -2.30 -6.88
CA VAL A 79 -2.89 -3.62 -7.40
C VAL A 79 -2.92 -4.67 -6.29
N LYS A 80 -3.16 -5.92 -6.68
CA LYS A 80 -3.07 -7.05 -5.75
C LYS A 80 -1.62 -7.25 -5.36
N VAL A 81 -1.31 -7.39 -4.08
CA VAL A 81 0.08 -7.60 -3.66
C VAL A 81 0.61 -8.93 -4.20
N ARG A 82 -0.18 -10.00 -4.03
CA ARG A 82 0.16 -11.31 -4.59
C ARG A 82 0.16 -11.32 -6.12
N GLY A 83 1.23 -11.87 -6.67
CA GLY A 83 1.42 -12.04 -8.11
C GLY A 83 1.87 -10.78 -8.86
N ASN A 84 2.12 -9.65 -8.16
CA ASN A 84 2.55 -8.40 -8.79
C ASN A 84 3.91 -7.89 -8.27
N LEU A 85 4.77 -8.78 -7.74
CA LEU A 85 6.06 -8.39 -7.17
C LEU A 85 6.88 -7.48 -8.10
N ALA A 86 7.02 -7.83 -9.38
CA ALA A 86 7.77 -7.02 -10.34
C ALA A 86 7.25 -5.57 -10.44
N ARG A 87 5.92 -5.38 -10.43
CA ARG A 87 5.30 -4.06 -10.48
C ARG A 87 5.45 -3.30 -9.16
N LEU A 88 5.42 -4.02 -8.04
CA LEU A 88 5.63 -3.45 -6.71
C LEU A 88 7.08 -2.98 -6.52
N LEU A 89 8.07 -3.75 -6.97
CA LEU A 89 9.48 -3.34 -6.90
C LEU A 89 9.75 -2.17 -7.87
N SER A 90 9.15 -2.18 -9.07
CA SER A 90 9.24 -1.05 -10.00
C SER A 90 8.77 0.26 -9.38
N CYS A 91 7.70 0.25 -8.56
CA CYS A 91 7.26 1.49 -7.91
C CYS A 91 8.20 1.93 -6.77
N VAL A 92 8.96 1.01 -6.16
CA VAL A 92 10.02 1.35 -5.20
C VAL A 92 11.21 1.99 -5.93
N ASP A 93 11.56 1.51 -7.12
CA ASP A 93 12.58 2.16 -7.95
C ASP A 93 12.17 3.58 -8.37
N GLU A 94 10.91 3.79 -8.74
CA GLU A 94 10.37 5.13 -9.00
C GLU A 94 10.44 6.02 -7.76
N LEU A 95 10.10 5.49 -6.57
CA LEU A 95 10.23 6.22 -5.31
C LEU A 95 11.70 6.62 -5.04
N ARG A 96 12.64 5.70 -5.27
CA ARG A 96 14.08 5.93 -5.10
C ARG A 96 14.63 7.00 -6.07
N SER A 97 13.97 7.19 -7.22
CA SER A 97 14.34 8.21 -8.21
C SER A 97 13.90 9.62 -7.84
N ILE A 98 13.07 9.80 -6.80
CA ILE A 98 12.62 11.11 -6.36
C ILE A 98 13.80 11.89 -5.79
N PRO A 99 14.08 13.10 -6.29
CA PRO A 99 15.25 13.87 -5.88
C PRO A 99 15.19 14.25 -4.39
N GLY A 100 16.27 13.97 -3.66
CA GLY A 100 16.47 14.36 -2.26
C GLY A 100 16.79 15.84 -2.09
N GLU A 101 17.19 16.52 -3.16
CA GLU A 101 17.65 17.91 -3.17
C GLU A 101 16.67 18.84 -3.92
N GLY A 102 16.33 19.97 -3.31
CA GLY A 102 15.43 20.95 -3.93
C GLY A 102 14.96 22.07 -3.00
N CYS A 103 14.44 23.16 -3.58
CA CYS A 103 14.02 24.36 -2.86
C CYS A 103 12.71 24.14 -2.07
N ILE A 104 12.74 24.47 -0.78
CA ILE A 104 11.64 24.42 0.19
C ILE A 104 10.61 25.53 -0.15
N ARG A 105 9.80 25.35 -1.19
CA ARG A 105 8.56 26.12 -1.37
C ARG A 105 7.30 25.30 -1.08
N GLY A 106 7.46 24.04 -0.66
CA GLY A 106 6.40 23.03 -0.62
C GLY A 106 5.91 22.60 0.77
N VAL A 107 6.61 22.93 1.87
CA VAL A 107 6.23 22.44 3.22
C VAL A 107 4.85 22.95 3.64
N SER A 108 4.46 24.16 3.21
CA SER A 108 3.11 24.69 3.44
C SER A 108 2.00 23.98 2.62
N ARG A 109 2.36 23.15 1.63
CA ARG A 109 1.42 22.48 0.71
C ARG A 109 1.31 20.97 0.93
N ALA A 110 2.13 20.38 1.80
CA ALA A 110 2.12 18.95 2.06
C ALA A 110 0.73 18.44 2.50
N GLY A 111 0.02 19.21 3.34
CA GLY A 111 -1.34 18.89 3.76
C GLY A 111 -2.36 18.90 2.61
N GLU A 112 -2.26 19.86 1.67
CA GLU A 112 -3.12 19.92 0.49
C GLU A 112 -2.85 18.74 -0.45
N LEU A 113 -1.57 18.43 -0.68
CA LEU A 113 -1.14 17.31 -1.53
C LEU A 113 -1.54 15.96 -0.92
N LEU A 114 -1.49 15.83 0.41
CA LEU A 114 -2.00 14.66 1.12
C LEU A 114 -3.51 14.52 0.95
N GLN A 115 -4.27 15.60 1.11
CA GLN A 115 -5.71 15.58 0.87
C GLN A 115 -6.03 15.15 -0.57
N GLN A 116 -5.26 15.65 -1.55
CA GLN A 116 -5.39 15.23 -2.95
C GLN A 116 -5.09 13.75 -3.16
N ALA A 117 -4.00 13.23 -2.58
CA ALA A 117 -3.67 11.80 -2.64
C ALA A 117 -4.79 10.93 -2.07
N VAL A 118 -5.37 11.33 -0.94
CA VAL A 118 -6.50 10.63 -0.32
C VAL A 118 -7.72 10.64 -1.24
N LEU A 119 -8.11 11.80 -1.75
CA LEU A 119 -9.27 11.93 -2.63
C LEU A 119 -9.09 11.14 -3.93
N ASP A 120 -7.92 11.20 -4.55
CA ASP A 120 -7.59 10.45 -5.75
C ASP A 120 -7.64 8.94 -5.48
N SER A 121 -7.02 8.48 -4.39
CA SER A 121 -7.07 7.06 -4.02
C SER A 121 -8.50 6.57 -3.78
N LEU A 122 -9.36 7.37 -3.16
CA LEU A 122 -10.77 7.01 -2.97
C LEU A 122 -11.51 6.90 -4.31
N GLN A 123 -11.21 7.77 -5.27
CA GLN A 123 -11.78 7.69 -6.61
C GLN A 123 -11.28 6.46 -7.37
N GLN A 124 -9.97 6.21 -7.35
CA GLN A 124 -9.36 5.01 -7.92
C GLN A 124 -9.94 3.73 -7.32
N PHE A 125 -10.13 3.68 -6.00
CA PHE A 125 -10.71 2.53 -5.31
C PHE A 125 -12.17 2.29 -5.73
N LYS A 126 -12.97 3.35 -5.88
CA LYS A 126 -14.35 3.24 -6.40
C LYS A 126 -14.37 2.69 -7.82
N GLN A 127 -13.43 3.07 -8.67
CA GLN A 127 -13.33 2.53 -10.03
C GLN A 127 -12.87 1.06 -10.02
N TYR A 128 -11.79 0.77 -9.28
CA TYR A 128 -11.26 -0.59 -9.10
C TYR A 128 -12.33 -1.57 -8.60
N SER A 129 -13.09 -1.16 -7.58
CA SER A 129 -14.15 -1.98 -6.99
C SER A 129 -15.28 -2.29 -7.97
N ARG A 130 -15.62 -1.35 -8.88
CA ARG A 130 -16.66 -1.53 -9.91
C ARG A 130 -16.21 -2.47 -11.04
N HIS A 131 -14.95 -2.39 -11.47
CA HIS A 131 -14.46 -3.14 -12.61
C HIS A 131 -14.05 -4.59 -12.28
N THR A 132 -13.69 -4.87 -11.03
CA THR A 132 -13.10 -6.17 -10.68
C THR A 132 -14.14 -7.22 -10.23
N GLY A 133 -15.44 -6.95 -10.43
CA GLY A 133 -16.47 -7.97 -10.73
C GLY A 133 -16.75 -9.13 -9.75
N ALA A 134 -16.10 -9.23 -8.60
CA ALA A 134 -16.36 -10.28 -7.62
C ALA A 134 -17.46 -9.84 -6.62
N GLY A 135 -18.70 -9.79 -7.08
CA GLY A 135 -19.91 -9.74 -6.23
C GLY A 135 -20.08 -8.48 -5.38
N SER A 136 -21.16 -7.75 -5.61
CA SER A 136 -21.61 -6.54 -4.91
C SER A 136 -21.67 -6.63 -3.36
N GLN A 137 -21.46 -7.81 -2.77
CA GLN A 137 -21.43 -8.05 -1.31
C GLN A 137 -20.01 -8.35 -0.76
N ALA A 138 -18.98 -8.43 -1.60
CA ALA A 138 -17.63 -8.77 -1.18
C ALA A 138 -16.80 -7.58 -0.68
N TRP A 139 -17.09 -6.37 -1.15
CA TRP A 139 -16.24 -5.19 -0.91
C TRP A 139 -16.99 -4.00 -0.29
N SER A 140 -18.26 -4.15 0.04
CA SER A 140 -19.11 -3.11 0.66
C SER A 140 -18.64 -2.64 2.04
N ASN A 141 -17.69 -3.36 2.67
CA ASN A 141 -17.09 -3.02 3.96
C ASN A 141 -15.56 -2.79 3.89
N LEU A 142 -15.00 -2.46 2.72
CA LEU A 142 -13.56 -2.16 2.65
C LEU A 142 -13.27 -0.78 3.25
N SER A 143 -12.64 -0.76 4.42
CA SER A 143 -11.93 0.42 4.89
C SER A 143 -10.67 0.63 4.03
N VAL A 144 -10.33 1.88 3.78
CA VAL A 144 -9.04 2.27 3.22
C VAL A 144 -8.20 2.79 4.37
N GLU A 145 -7.10 2.11 4.68
CA GLU A 145 -6.13 2.63 5.63
C GLU A 145 -5.11 3.47 4.86
N VAL A 146 -5.11 4.78 5.14
CA VAL A 146 -4.11 5.72 4.62
C VAL A 146 -3.04 5.91 5.69
N ARG A 147 -1.79 5.61 5.35
CA ARG A 147 -0.64 5.89 6.23
C ARG A 147 0.24 6.94 5.59
N TRP A 148 0.44 8.04 6.32
CA TRP A 148 1.37 9.10 5.95
C TRP A 148 2.64 8.94 6.79
N HIS A 149 3.79 8.88 6.12
CA HIS A 149 5.08 8.99 6.77
C HIS A 149 5.64 10.38 6.49
N GLY A 150 5.48 11.28 7.48
CA GLY A 150 6.11 12.60 7.52
C GLY A 150 6.81 12.82 8.85
N LEU A 151 7.93 13.53 8.81
CA LEU A 151 8.91 13.60 9.89
C LEU A 151 8.50 14.57 11.00
N ASP A 152 7.77 14.06 11.98
CA ASP A 152 7.97 14.47 13.39
C ASP A 152 8.58 13.27 14.14
N TRP A 153 9.91 13.17 14.10
CA TRP A 153 10.65 12.04 14.66
C TRP A 153 10.74 12.09 16.20
N ASN A 154 10.09 13.06 16.87
CA ASN A 154 10.16 13.20 18.33
C ASN A 154 9.13 12.39 19.12
N VAL A 155 8.24 11.61 18.48
CA VAL A 155 7.20 10.85 19.20
C VAL A 155 7.16 9.35 18.87
N THR A 156 7.96 8.84 17.93
CA THR A 156 7.76 7.46 17.45
C THR A 156 8.92 6.51 17.74
N SER A 157 9.32 6.44 19.02
CA SER A 157 9.90 5.22 19.62
C SER A 157 8.88 4.05 19.70
N ARG A 158 7.91 4.02 18.78
CA ARG A 158 6.91 2.99 18.59
C ARG A 158 6.82 2.64 17.11
N PHE A 159 7.95 2.29 16.51
CA PHE A 159 8.00 1.29 15.43
C PHE A 159 7.66 -0.11 16.00
N GLY A 160 6.60 -0.19 16.81
CA GLY A 160 6.00 -1.43 17.24
C GLY A 160 5.05 -1.85 16.15
N PHE A 161 5.54 -2.68 15.24
CA PHE A 161 4.79 -3.77 14.61
C PHE A 161 3.26 -3.63 14.69
N PHE A 162 2.69 -2.74 13.89
CA PHE A 162 1.26 -2.75 13.58
C PHE A 162 1.08 -3.10 12.10
N TRP A 163 1.63 -4.25 11.75
CA TRP A 163 1.53 -4.86 10.42
C TRP A 163 1.12 -6.35 10.44
N CYS A 164 0.64 -6.85 11.58
CA CYS A 164 0.05 -8.19 11.74
C CYS A 164 -1.34 -8.14 12.37
#